data_AF-A0A6L4YNZ6-F1
#
_entry.id   AF-A0A6L4YNZ6-F1
#
_cell.length_a   1.000
_cell.length_b   1.000
_cell.length_c   1.000
_cell.angle_alpha   90.00
_cell.angle_beta   90.00
_cell.angle_gamma   90.00
#
_symmetry.space_group_name_H-M   'P 1'
#
loop_
_entity.id
_entity.type
_entity.pdbx_description
1 polymer ?
#
loop_
_entity_poly.entity_id
_entity_poly.type
_entity_poly.pdbx_seq_one_letter_code
_entity_poly.pdbx_strand_id
1 'polypeptide(L)' 'MKQRKLGNQGLTVSEIGLGCMGMSEFYGATDETESLATIARALELGVNFFDTADMYGPFINEELVGKALKSQSYSN' A
#
# COMPACT_ATOMS: atom_id res chain seq x y z
N MET A 1 -6.81 3.72 -14.07
CA MET A 1 -7.11 2.48 -13.33
C MET A 1 -8.60 2.12 -13.45
N LYS A 2 -8.95 0.85 -13.66
CA LYS A 2 -10.36 0.39 -13.60
C LYS A 2 -10.75 0.11 -12.14
N GLN A 3 -11.99 0.45 -11.78
CA GLN A 3 -12.50 0.34 -10.41
C GLN A 3 -13.51 -0.81 -10.25
N ARG A 4 -13.62 -1.37 -9.05
CA ARG A 4 -14.48 -2.48 -8.65
C ARG A 4 -15.17 -2.15 -7.32
N LYS A 5 -16.42 -2.60 -7.15
CA LYS A 5 -17.11 -2.51 -5.85
C LYS A 5 -16.60 -3.61 -4.94
N LEU A 6 -16.19 -3.26 -3.72
CA LEU A 6 -15.74 -4.22 -2.71
C LEU A 6 -16.85 -4.42 -1.66
N GLY A 7 -17.50 -5.59 -1.72
CA GLY A 7 -18.64 -5.89 -0.87
C GLY A 7 -19.83 -4.95 -1.12
N ASN A 8 -20.69 -4.81 -0.11
CA ASN A 8 -21.96 -4.07 -0.19
C ASN A 8 -21.96 -2.76 0.62
N GLN A 9 -20.82 -2.35 1.17
CA GLN A 9 -20.69 -1.17 2.05
C GLN A 9 -20.36 0.13 1.31
N GLY A 10 -20.38 0.11 -0.03
CA GLY A 10 -20.11 1.28 -0.86
C GLY A 10 -18.63 1.53 -1.17
N LEU A 11 -17.72 0.67 -0.71
CA LEU A 11 -16.29 0.75 -1.05
C LEU A 11 -16.09 0.52 -2.56
N THR A 12 -15.28 1.39 -3.17
CA THR A 12 -14.86 1.28 -4.56
C THR A 12 -13.33 1.30 -4.61
N VAL A 13 -12.76 0.22 -5.12
CA VAL A 13 -11.32 -0.05 -5.13
C VAL A 13 -10.79 -0.22 -6.55
N SER A 14 -9.50 -0.01 -6.75
CA SER A 14 -8.80 -0.36 -7.97
C SER A 14 -8.91 -1.87 -8.20
N GLU A 15 -9.09 -2.28 -9.46
CA GLU A 15 -9.15 -3.69 -9.84
C GLU A 15 -7.87 -4.46 -9.48
N ILE A 16 -6.74 -3.75 -9.44
CA ILE A 16 -5.46 -4.24 -8.98
C ILE A 16 -5.14 -3.54 -7.65
N GLY A 17 -4.87 -4.33 -6.61
CA GLY A 17 -4.35 -3.85 -5.32
C GLY A 17 -2.85 -4.10 -5.17
N LEU A 18 -2.24 -3.47 -4.18
CA LEU A 18 -0.83 -3.66 -3.81
C LEU A 18 -0.73 -4.41 -2.48
N GLY A 19 -0.12 -5.60 -2.51
CA GLY A 19 0.24 -6.32 -1.28
C GLY A 19 1.56 -5.81 -0.72
N CYS A 20 1.57 -5.45 0.56
CA CYS A 20 2.69 -4.80 1.21
C CYS A 20 3.59 -5.75 2.02
N MET A 21 3.28 -7.06 2.07
CA MET A 21 4.00 -8.04 2.89
C MET A 21 5.52 -7.92 2.75
N GLY A 22 6.06 -8.06 1.54
CA GLY A 22 7.50 -8.07 1.27
C GLY A 22 8.23 -6.73 1.43
N MET A 23 7.56 -5.67 1.90
CA MET A 23 8.18 -4.36 2.14
C MET A 23 8.81 -4.25 3.54
N SER A 24 8.45 -5.16 4.44
CA SER A 24 8.89 -5.09 5.85
C SER A 24 9.50 -6.40 6.31
N GLU A 25 8.83 -7.52 6.04
CA GLU A 25 9.34 -8.84 6.35
C GLU A 25 8.87 -9.83 5.28
N PHE A 26 9.45 -11.03 5.24
CA PHE A 26 9.21 -12.03 4.20
C PHE A 26 9.88 -11.70 2.85
N TYR A 27 10.28 -12.74 2.12
CA TYR A 27 10.95 -12.69 0.81
C TYR A 27 12.39 -12.16 0.74
N GLY A 28 13.00 -11.79 1.87
CA GLY A 28 14.43 -11.50 1.96
C GLY A 28 14.72 -10.09 2.47
N ALA A 29 15.82 -9.50 2.00
CA ALA A 29 16.20 -8.14 2.37
C ALA A 29 15.18 -7.12 1.84
N THR A 30 14.84 -6.15 2.69
CA THR A 30 13.92 -5.06 2.36
C THR A 30 14.68 -3.73 2.31
N ASP A 31 14.18 -2.80 1.50
CA ASP A 31 14.66 -1.42 1.43
C ASP A 31 13.45 -0.49 1.58
N GLU A 32 13.48 0.33 2.63
CA GLU A 32 12.39 1.28 2.93
C GLU A 32 12.21 2.29 1.79
N THR A 33 13.30 2.78 1.18
CA THR A 33 13.24 3.79 0.11
C THR A 33 12.54 3.24 -1.11
N GLU A 34 12.90 2.02 -1.53
CA GLU A 34 12.26 1.32 -2.64
C GLU A 34 10.80 0.96 -2.34
N SER A 35 10.50 0.60 -1.08
CA SER A 35 9.13 0.33 -0.64
C SER A 35 8.24 1.58 -0.72
N LEU A 36 8.75 2.71 -0.24
CA LEU A 36 8.08 4.01 -0.34
C LEU A 36 7.89 4.44 -1.81
N ALA A 37 8.91 4.26 -2.65
CA ALA A 37 8.84 4.54 -4.08
C ALA A 37 7.80 3.64 -4.80
N THR A 38 7.72 2.37 -4.40
CA THR A 38 6.74 1.41 -4.94
C THR A 38 5.31 1.83 -4.60
N ILE A 39 5.04 2.21 -3.35
CA ILE A 39 3.72 2.70 -2.93
C ILE A 39 3.38 4.01 -3.66
N ALA A 40 4.32 4.96 -3.74
CA ALA A 40 4.13 6.20 -4.47
C ALA A 40 3.77 5.95 -5.95
N ARG A 41 4.49 5.03 -6.61
CA ARG A 41 4.22 4.69 -8.00
C ARG A 41 2.85 4.01 -8.17
N ALA A 42 2.43 3.17 -7.24
CA ALA A 42 1.10 2.55 -7.27
C ALA A 42 -0.01 3.62 -7.22
N LEU A 43 0.15 4.62 -6.34
CA LEU A 43 -0.79 5.75 -6.25
C LEU A 43 -0.84 6.57 -7.55
N GLU A 44 0.31 6.89 -8.15
CA GLU A 44 0.37 7.58 -9.46
C GLU A 44 -0.36 6.81 -10.57
N LEU A 45 -0.34 5.48 -10.52
CA LEU A 45 -1.05 4.61 -11.45
C LEU A 45 -2.55 4.48 -11.14
N GLY A 46 -3.01 5.08 -10.04
CA GLY A 46 -4.40 5.10 -9.60
C GLY A 46 -4.82 3.89 -8.76
N VAL A 47 -3.88 3.18 -8.15
CA VAL A 47 -4.17 2.16 -7.12
C VAL A 47 -4.66 2.87 -5.85
N ASN A 48 -5.74 2.36 -5.25
CA ASN A 48 -6.27 2.87 -3.98
C ASN A 48 -6.57 1.74 -2.98
N PHE A 49 -6.12 0.52 -3.26
CA PHE A 49 -6.32 -0.65 -2.41
C PHE A 49 -4.99 -1.28 -2.06
N PHE A 50 -4.64 -1.19 -0.77
CA PHE A 50 -3.37 -1.65 -0.20
C PHE A 50 -3.66 -2.71 0.84
N ASP A 51 -2.99 -3.84 0.75
CA ASP A 51 -3.13 -4.99 1.66
C ASP A 51 -1.92 -5.05 2.58
N THR A 52 -2.17 -5.01 3.89
CA THR A 52 -1.19 -5.01 4.98
C THR A 52 -1.74 -5.81 6.15
N ALA A 53 -0.89 -6.17 7.11
CA ALA A 53 -1.29 -6.80 8.36
C ALA A 53 -0.24 -6.59 9.46
N ASP A 54 -0.67 -6.67 10.73
CA ASP A 54 0.19 -6.68 11.91
C ASP A 54 1.37 -7.67 11.80
N MET A 55 1.14 -8.82 11.17
CA MET A 55 2.11 -9.90 11.04
C MET A 55 3.19 -9.62 9.98
N TYR A 56 3.01 -8.62 9.09
CA TYR A 56 3.93 -8.34 7.98
C TYR A 56 5.18 -7.62 8.48
N GLY A 57 6.00 -8.26 9.30
CA GLY A 57 7.02 -7.55 10.08
C GLY A 57 6.36 -6.92 11.29
N PRO A 58 6.47 -7.55 12.48
CA PRO A 58 5.60 -7.24 13.60
C PRO A 58 5.63 -5.75 13.90
N PHE A 59 4.48 -5.10 13.68
CA PHE A 59 4.18 -3.69 13.91
C PHE A 59 4.84 -2.65 12.97
N ILE A 60 5.63 -3.05 11.96
CA ILE A 60 6.38 -2.09 11.12
C ILE A 60 5.77 -1.82 9.74
N ASN A 61 5.02 -2.76 9.15
CA ASN A 61 4.48 -2.57 7.79
C ASN A 61 3.34 -1.55 7.73
N GLU A 62 2.44 -1.58 8.71
CA GLU A 62 1.37 -0.59 8.79
C GLU A 62 1.92 0.83 8.99
N GLU A 63 3.01 0.99 9.77
CA GLU A 63 3.69 2.28 9.92
C GLU A 63 4.32 2.75 8.60
N LEU A 64 4.99 1.85 7.86
CA LEU A 64 5.58 2.15 6.56
C LEU A 64 4.51 2.56 5.52
N VAL A 65 3.40 1.81 5.44
CA VAL A 65 2.27 2.15 4.57
C VAL A 65 1.65 3.49 4.98
N GLY A 66 1.43 3.71 6.29
CA GLY A 66 0.90 4.98 6.81
C GLY A 66 1.79 6.18 6.47
N LYS A 67 3.12 6.03 6.60
CA LYS A 67 4.11 7.05 6.22
C LYS A 67 4.01 7.40 4.73
N ALA A 68 3.92 6.38 3.86
CA ALA A 68 3.82 6.58 2.42
C ALA A 68 2.53 7.33 2.02
N LEU A 69 1.37 6.91 2.57
CA LEU A 69 0.08 7.52 2.26
C LEU A 69 -0.04 8.97 2.78
N LYS A 70 0.55 9.26 3.95
CA LYS A 70 0.58 10.60 4.52
C LYS A 70 1.34 11.59 3.64
N SER A 71 2.51 11.22 3.12
CA SER A 71 3.32 12.09 2.25
C SER A 71 2.60 12.51 0.97
N GLN A 72 1.72 11.64 0.45
CA GLN A 72 0.96 11.92 -0.78
C GLN A 72 -0.27 12.80 -0.54
N SER A 73 -0.79 12.80 0.70
CA SER A 73 -1.94 13.63 1.07
C SER A 73 -1.59 15.13 1.18
N TYR A 74 -0.30 15.47 1.28
CA TYR A 74 0.20 16.85 1.30
C TYR A 74 0.65 17.37 -0.07
N SER A 75 0.54 16.55 -1.13
CA SER A 75 1.00 16.91 -2.48
C SER A 75 -0.13 17.36 -3.42
N ASN A 76 -1.33 17.62 -2.88
CA ASN A 76 -2.50 18.19 -3.59
C ASN A 76 -2.88 19.56 -3.04
#